data_AF-A0A4S2JAP7-F1
#
_entry.id   AF-A0A4S2JAP7-F1
#
_cell.length_a   1.000
_cell.length_b   1.000
_cell.length_c   1.000
_cell.angle_alpha   90.00
_cell.angle_beta   90.00
_cell.angle_gamma   90.00
#
_symmetry.space_group_name_H-M   'P 1'
#
loop_
_entity.id
_entity.type
_entity.pdbx_description
1 polymer ?
#
loop_
_entity_poly.entity_id
_entity_poly.type
_entity_poly.pdbx_seq_one_letter_code
_entity_poly.pdbx_strand_id
1 'polypeptide(L)'
;MLQQEAFVNFGQACLFILFSDVCKDIEYLENENDPIRTMSQMVVLLFAAVIAVTATQAEEELIAVVRLTSFSSVRNVTGNLKIVQTPLDGPVTITGKIYGLTEGPHGFHVHEKGDLSMGCTSAGAHFNPENVTHGAPEDTVRHVGDLGNIQANSAGEATINITDNIISLRGSNSILGRSIVVHSGEDDLGKGNNSLSSTTGNSGDRWACGVVGIESPPYAKWSSHGSFTTPSVSTLVIFFLIATYQHLKTSTWKLYSRLTTFVPAASRPRISIETFPVGSNKSAPPKSLPLSISGIGIIVAGALVLADVGEFNHFVEGRIMAPPIVLIVAGSIVFIIAFLGCYGAIKEHYNMLIAFAAALLIIFVIELAVGIAAAVFKNDFSMAMKSTLKESMKNYTTEVDKQAWDNVQKKLQCCGVDGPRDWVQTPTIGQIPPSCCADDMQKICQISNAYNEGCFSKLEMRVQNGATVMIGVGIGIAFVEANCRSEVTEVGEVASGEWRVFLASRRFCLPQH
;
A
#
# COMPACT_ATOMS: atom_id res chain seq x y z
N MET A 1 2.48 -18.50 -7.21
CA MET A 1 1.62 -17.86 -6.19
C MET A 1 1.81 -18.47 -4.79
N LEU A 2 1.81 -19.79 -4.62
CA LEU A 2 1.98 -20.44 -3.31
C LEU A 2 3.34 -20.22 -2.59
N GLN A 3 4.41 -19.81 -3.30
CA GLN A 3 5.71 -19.52 -2.66
C GLN A 3 5.83 -18.11 -2.06
N GLN A 4 4.98 -17.16 -2.48
CA GLN A 4 5.03 -15.77 -1.99
C GLN A 4 4.15 -15.58 -0.75
N GLU A 5 3.03 -16.31 -0.67
CA GLU A 5 2.20 -16.39 0.53
C GLU A 5 2.90 -17.16 1.68
N ALA A 6 3.73 -18.15 1.36
CA ALA A 6 4.51 -18.87 2.37
C ALA A 6 5.58 -17.98 3.02
N PHE A 7 6.20 -17.05 2.27
CA PHE A 7 7.26 -16.18 2.82
C PHE A 7 6.70 -15.09 3.75
N VAL A 8 5.51 -14.56 3.44
CA VAL A 8 4.81 -13.58 4.29
C VAL A 8 4.23 -14.23 5.54
N ASN A 9 3.58 -15.40 5.41
CA ASN A 9 3.01 -16.12 6.55
C ASN A 9 4.09 -16.73 7.46
N PHE A 10 5.23 -17.18 6.93
CA PHE A 10 6.35 -17.68 7.75
C PHE A 10 7.09 -16.53 8.46
N GLY A 11 7.19 -15.36 7.82
CA GLY A 11 7.69 -14.13 8.45
C GLY A 11 6.79 -13.62 9.58
N GLN A 12 5.47 -13.64 9.40
CA GLN A 12 4.49 -13.27 10.44
C GLN A 12 4.43 -14.29 11.58
N ALA A 13 4.55 -15.59 11.30
CA ALA A 13 4.57 -16.64 12.32
C ALA A 13 5.86 -16.62 13.14
N CYS A 14 7.03 -16.39 12.53
CA CYS A 14 8.29 -16.21 13.25
C CYS A 14 8.28 -14.94 14.11
N LEU A 15 7.66 -13.84 13.63
CA LEU A 15 7.51 -12.61 14.41
C LEU A 15 6.54 -12.82 15.59
N PHE A 16 5.43 -13.55 15.41
CA PHE A 16 4.50 -13.89 16.51
C PHE A 16 5.12 -14.80 17.57
N ILE A 17 5.94 -15.78 17.17
CA ILE A 17 6.61 -16.71 18.11
C ILE A 17 7.73 -15.99 18.88
N LEU A 18 8.51 -15.13 18.21
CA LEU A 18 9.53 -14.29 18.89
C LEU A 18 8.90 -13.27 19.85
N PHE A 19 7.70 -12.73 19.55
CA PHE A 19 7.00 -11.80 20.45
C PHE A 19 6.22 -12.49 21.58
N SER A 20 5.74 -13.73 21.36
CA SER A 20 5.13 -14.57 22.41
C SER A 20 6.10 -14.83 23.55
N ASP A 21 7.35 -15.18 23.23
CA ASP A 21 8.35 -15.52 24.23
C ASP A 21 8.87 -14.26 24.95
N VAL A 22 8.99 -13.12 24.26
CA VAL A 22 9.31 -11.82 24.88
C VAL A 22 8.18 -11.32 25.79
N CYS A 23 6.91 -11.58 25.47
CA CYS A 23 5.78 -11.22 26.33
C CYS A 23 5.65 -12.12 27.57
N LYS A 24 5.97 -13.41 27.46
CA LYS A 24 5.93 -14.34 28.60
C LYS A 24 6.99 -14.02 29.66
N ASP A 25 8.17 -13.57 29.24
CA ASP A 25 9.23 -13.18 30.16
C ASP A 25 8.97 -11.83 30.86
N ILE A 26 8.06 -10.99 30.31
CA ILE A 26 7.63 -9.72 30.92
C ILE A 26 6.53 -9.93 31.97
N GLU A 27 5.82 -11.05 31.98
CA GLU A 27 4.72 -11.31 32.93
C GLU A 27 5.21 -11.72 34.34
N TYR A 28 6.51 -11.98 34.51
CA TYR A 28 7.06 -12.51 35.78
C TYR A 28 7.70 -11.48 36.71
N LEU A 29 7.85 -10.21 36.31
CA LEU A 29 8.45 -9.19 37.16
C LEU A 29 7.64 -7.88 37.15
N GLU A 30 7.27 -7.47 38.37
CA GLU A 30 7.00 -6.09 38.81
C GLU A 30 5.55 -5.55 38.72
N ASN A 31 4.91 -5.67 39.89
CA ASN A 31 4.04 -4.71 40.62
C ASN A 31 3.00 -3.85 39.87
N GLU A 32 1.78 -3.82 40.42
CA GLU A 32 0.54 -3.33 39.78
C GLU A 32 0.47 -1.85 39.35
N ASN A 33 1.44 -1.00 39.68
CA ASN A 33 1.36 0.47 39.51
C ASN A 33 2.51 1.13 38.73
N ASP A 34 3.28 0.38 37.95
CA ASP A 34 4.43 0.94 37.24
C ASP A 34 4.05 1.74 35.96
N PRO A 35 4.60 2.96 35.75
CA PRO A 35 4.46 3.72 34.51
C PRO A 35 5.04 2.99 33.27
N ILE A 36 5.81 1.91 33.49
CA ILE A 36 6.33 1.01 32.47
C ILE A 36 5.20 0.15 31.86
N ARG A 37 4.22 -0.30 32.66
CA ARG A 37 3.05 -1.06 32.18
C ARG A 37 2.16 -0.22 31.27
N THR A 38 1.92 1.04 31.63
CA THR A 38 1.12 1.98 30.82
C THR A 38 1.83 2.38 29.53
N MET A 39 3.16 2.54 29.56
CA MET A 39 3.94 2.84 28.35
C MET A 39 4.10 1.63 27.42
N SER A 40 4.34 0.43 27.95
CA SER A 40 4.35 -0.82 27.16
C SER A 40 2.98 -1.08 26.53
N GLN A 41 1.88 -0.88 27.28
CA GLN A 41 0.53 -0.94 26.74
C GLN A 41 0.27 0.13 25.67
N MET A 42 0.77 1.36 25.83
CA MET A 42 0.64 2.39 24.79
C MET A 42 1.43 2.07 23.53
N VAL A 43 2.63 1.50 23.64
CA VAL A 43 3.46 1.07 22.49
C VAL A 43 2.82 -0.13 21.79
N VAL A 44 2.30 -1.10 22.53
CA VAL A 44 1.54 -2.25 22.01
C VAL A 44 0.23 -1.79 21.37
N LEU A 45 -0.47 -0.79 21.95
CA LEU A 45 -1.67 -0.20 21.35
C LEU A 45 -1.35 0.64 20.11
N LEU A 46 -0.20 1.32 20.06
CA LEU A 46 0.30 2.01 18.86
C LEU A 46 0.68 1.02 17.76
N PHE A 47 1.36 -0.07 18.10
CA PHE A 47 1.67 -1.16 17.17
C PHE A 47 0.40 -1.85 16.69
N ALA A 48 -0.55 -2.15 17.59
CA ALA A 48 -1.84 -2.72 17.24
C ALA A 48 -2.68 -1.75 16.42
N ALA A 49 -2.59 -0.44 16.66
CA ALA A 49 -3.25 0.57 15.84
C ALA A 49 -2.59 0.73 14.47
N VAL A 50 -1.26 0.69 14.38
CA VAL A 50 -0.53 0.74 13.09
C VAL A 50 -0.74 -0.55 12.30
N ILE A 51 -0.70 -1.72 12.96
CA ILE A 51 -1.05 -3.02 12.36
C ILE A 51 -2.54 -3.05 12.00
N ALA A 52 -3.44 -2.50 12.81
CA ALA A 52 -4.85 -2.38 12.45
C ALA A 52 -5.05 -1.43 11.27
N VAL A 53 -4.31 -0.32 11.19
CA VAL A 53 -4.35 0.62 10.06
C VAL A 53 -3.76 0.01 8.78
N THR A 54 -2.75 -0.86 8.88
CA THR A 54 -2.23 -1.61 7.72
C THR A 54 -3.02 -2.88 7.39
N ALA A 55 -3.74 -3.45 8.37
CA ALA A 55 -4.65 -4.59 8.20
C ALA A 55 -6.05 -4.15 7.76
N THR A 56 -6.42 -2.88 7.89
CA THR A 56 -7.59 -2.28 7.21
C THR A 56 -7.21 -1.92 5.77
N GLN A 57 -6.70 -2.88 5.01
CA GLN A 57 -7.00 -2.84 3.58
C GLN A 57 -8.44 -3.31 3.49
N ALA A 58 -9.38 -2.36 3.35
CA ALA A 58 -10.72 -2.73 2.93
C ALA A 58 -10.56 -3.51 1.63
N GLU A 59 -10.97 -4.78 1.60
CA GLU A 59 -11.06 -5.52 0.34
C GLU A 59 -11.99 -4.72 -0.56
N GLU A 60 -11.42 -4.09 -1.59
CA GLU A 60 -12.22 -3.33 -2.54
C GLU A 60 -13.13 -4.32 -3.28
N GLU A 61 -14.45 -4.17 -3.06
CA GLU A 61 -15.51 -4.96 -3.69
C GLU A 61 -16.06 -4.18 -4.89
N LEU A 62 -16.15 -4.84 -6.05
CA LEU A 62 -16.87 -4.32 -7.21
C LEU A 62 -18.28 -4.91 -7.23
N ILE A 63 -19.28 -4.04 -7.36
CA ILE A 63 -20.69 -4.45 -7.38
C ILE A 63 -21.34 -3.99 -8.68
N ALA A 64 -21.86 -4.95 -9.43
CA ALA A 64 -22.66 -4.75 -10.62
C ALA A 64 -24.06 -5.36 -10.45
N VAL A 65 -25.00 -4.85 -11.23
CA VAL A 65 -26.38 -5.32 -11.26
C VAL A 65 -26.84 -5.57 -12.69
N VAL A 66 -27.73 -6.54 -12.83
CA VAL A 66 -28.41 -6.82 -14.09
C VAL A 66 -29.90 -6.91 -13.80
N ARG A 67 -30.67 -6.14 -14.58
CA ARG A 67 -32.11 -6.30 -14.65
C ARG A 67 -32.45 -7.01 -15.96
N LEU A 68 -32.88 -8.26 -15.85
CA LEU A 68 -33.32 -9.05 -16.99
C LEU A 68 -34.74 -8.65 -17.39
N THR A 69 -34.90 -8.31 -18.67
CA THR A 69 -36.21 -7.99 -19.27
C THR A 69 -36.56 -9.01 -20.34
N SER A 70 -37.85 -9.36 -20.41
CA SER A 70 -38.33 -10.32 -21.40
C SER A 70 -38.29 -9.72 -22.80
N PHE A 71 -37.81 -10.51 -23.76
CA PHE A 71 -37.93 -10.21 -25.19
C PHE A 71 -38.57 -11.36 -25.97
N SER A 72 -39.09 -12.37 -25.28
CA SER A 72 -39.93 -13.41 -25.87
C SER A 72 -41.37 -12.93 -26.03
N SER A 73 -41.98 -13.22 -27.17
CA SER A 73 -43.42 -12.99 -27.42
C SER A 73 -44.32 -14.01 -26.71
N VAL A 74 -43.73 -15.07 -26.15
CA VAL A 74 -44.47 -16.23 -25.60
C VAL A 74 -44.48 -16.21 -24.06
N ARG A 75 -43.41 -15.69 -23.43
CA ARG A 75 -43.26 -15.69 -21.97
C ARG A 75 -42.76 -14.35 -21.46
N ASN A 76 -43.13 -14.02 -20.23
CA ASN A 76 -42.63 -12.84 -19.55
C ASN A 76 -41.52 -13.24 -18.56
N VAL A 77 -40.30 -13.43 -19.07
CA VAL A 77 -39.14 -13.80 -18.24
C VAL A 77 -38.49 -12.54 -17.69
N THR A 78 -38.35 -12.46 -16.38
CA THR A 78 -37.75 -11.29 -15.70
C THR A 78 -36.90 -11.72 -14.52
N GLY A 79 -35.95 -10.89 -14.12
CA GLY A 79 -35.09 -11.21 -12.99
C GLY A 79 -34.18 -10.06 -12.59
N ASN A 80 -33.69 -10.11 -11.36
CA ASN A 80 -32.68 -9.17 -10.87
C ASN A 80 -31.49 -9.99 -10.37
N LEU A 81 -30.31 -9.61 -10.83
CA LEU A 81 -29.04 -10.24 -10.45
C LEU A 81 -28.12 -9.20 -9.85
N LYS A 82 -27.39 -9.60 -8.82
CA LYS A 82 -26.28 -8.88 -8.22
C LYS A 82 -25.00 -9.65 -8.51
N ILE A 83 -24.00 -8.95 -9.00
CA ILE A 83 -22.70 -9.49 -9.37
C ILE A 83 -21.67 -8.82 -8.48
N VAL A 84 -20.88 -9.64 -7.79
CA VAL A 84 -19.89 -9.21 -6.80
C VAL A 84 -18.54 -9.79 -7.18
N GLN A 85 -17.50 -8.96 -7.16
CA GLN A 85 -16.11 -9.42 -7.30
C GLN A 85 -15.31 -8.93 -6.12
N THR A 86 -14.88 -9.87 -5.27
CA THR A 86 -14.05 -9.61 -4.09
C THR A 86 -13.07 -10.77 -3.91
N PRO A 87 -11.75 -10.50 -3.82
CA PRO A 87 -11.08 -9.21 -4.05
C PRO A 87 -11.16 -8.75 -5.52
N LEU A 88 -10.63 -7.58 -5.87
CA LEU A 88 -10.75 -6.99 -7.22
C LEU A 88 -10.28 -7.89 -8.40
N ASP A 89 -9.31 -8.80 -8.20
CA ASP A 89 -8.86 -9.82 -9.19
C ASP A 89 -9.34 -11.24 -8.83
N GLY A 90 -10.24 -11.33 -7.85
CA GLY A 90 -10.82 -12.57 -7.39
C GLY A 90 -11.97 -13.06 -8.27
N PRO A 91 -12.57 -14.20 -7.89
CA PRO A 91 -13.70 -14.77 -8.58
C PRO A 91 -14.93 -13.85 -8.54
N VAL A 92 -15.76 -13.95 -9.57
CA VAL A 92 -17.01 -13.20 -9.68
C VAL A 92 -18.15 -14.09 -9.23
N THR A 93 -18.96 -13.60 -8.29
CA THR A 93 -20.16 -14.29 -7.80
C THR A 93 -21.41 -13.57 -8.29
N ILE A 94 -22.31 -14.31 -8.95
CA ILE A 94 -23.60 -13.86 -9.45
C ILE A 94 -24.69 -14.45 -8.58
N THR A 95 -25.50 -13.59 -7.96
CA THR A 95 -26.62 -13.99 -7.11
C THR A 95 -27.91 -13.32 -7.56
N GLY A 96 -29.06 -13.98 -7.35
CA GLY A 96 -30.35 -13.36 -7.65
C GLY A 96 -31.45 -14.36 -7.96
N LYS A 97 -32.53 -13.87 -8.56
CA LYS A 97 -33.69 -14.69 -8.92
C LYS A 97 -34.23 -14.32 -10.29
N ILE A 98 -34.64 -15.34 -11.04
CA ILE A 98 -35.24 -15.24 -12.36
C ILE A 98 -36.59 -15.95 -12.33
N TYR A 99 -37.60 -15.35 -12.94
CA TYR A 99 -39.00 -15.80 -12.93
C TYR A 99 -39.55 -15.92 -14.35
N GLY A 100 -40.58 -16.73 -14.52
CA GLY A 100 -41.31 -16.91 -15.78
C GLY A 100 -40.72 -17.98 -16.71
N LEU A 101 -39.77 -18.78 -16.22
CA LEU A 101 -39.12 -19.87 -16.94
C LEU A 101 -40.04 -21.10 -17.03
N THR A 102 -39.66 -22.07 -17.87
CA THR A 102 -40.21 -23.44 -17.79
C THR A 102 -39.48 -24.21 -16.72
N GLU A 103 -40.09 -25.28 -16.20
CA GLU A 103 -39.37 -26.20 -15.33
C GLU A 103 -38.23 -26.87 -16.12
N GLY A 104 -37.03 -26.91 -15.53
CA GLY A 104 -35.87 -27.52 -16.16
C GLY A 104 -34.63 -26.60 -16.24
N PRO A 105 -33.57 -27.11 -16.87
CA PRO A 105 -32.35 -26.36 -17.11
C PRO A 105 -32.52 -25.34 -18.25
N HIS A 106 -31.85 -24.21 -18.10
CA HIS A 106 -31.81 -23.12 -19.07
C HIS A 106 -30.39 -22.60 -19.24
N GLY A 107 -29.92 -22.48 -20.48
CA GLY A 107 -28.61 -21.90 -20.78
C GLY A 107 -28.51 -20.45 -20.33
N PHE A 108 -27.36 -20.09 -19.77
CA PHE A 108 -27.12 -18.81 -19.12
C PHE A 108 -25.73 -18.30 -19.51
N HIS A 109 -25.68 -17.19 -20.26
CA HIS A 109 -24.42 -16.73 -20.86
C HIS A 109 -24.23 -15.23 -20.75
N VAL A 110 -22.97 -14.80 -20.73
CA VAL A 110 -22.60 -13.42 -21.02
C VAL A 110 -22.35 -13.30 -22.52
N HIS A 111 -23.02 -12.34 -23.14
CA HIS A 111 -22.89 -12.03 -24.56
C HIS A 111 -21.95 -10.85 -24.80
N GLU A 112 -21.34 -10.79 -25.97
CA GLU A 112 -20.28 -9.83 -26.28
C GLU A 112 -20.72 -8.35 -26.20
N LYS A 113 -22.01 -8.04 -26.40
CA LYS A 113 -22.50 -6.65 -26.45
C LYS A 113 -23.59 -6.40 -25.41
N GLY A 114 -23.65 -5.17 -24.90
CA GLY A 114 -24.78 -4.63 -24.14
C GLY A 114 -25.85 -3.97 -25.01
N ASP A 115 -25.82 -4.18 -26.33
CA ASP A 115 -26.82 -3.61 -27.25
C ASP A 115 -28.11 -4.43 -27.23
N LEU A 116 -29.18 -3.84 -26.71
CA LEU A 116 -30.52 -4.45 -26.66
C LEU A 116 -31.53 -3.73 -27.57
N SER A 117 -31.06 -2.94 -28.55
CA SER A 117 -31.89 -2.15 -29.47
C SER A 117 -32.88 -2.99 -30.29
N MET A 118 -32.52 -4.22 -30.61
CA MET A 118 -33.39 -5.21 -31.29
C MET A 118 -33.67 -6.41 -30.36
N GLY A 119 -33.86 -6.13 -29.07
CA GLY A 119 -34.00 -7.14 -28.03
C GLY A 119 -32.73 -7.97 -27.84
N CYS A 120 -32.88 -9.22 -27.41
CA CYS A 120 -31.71 -10.05 -27.09
C CYS A 120 -30.89 -10.48 -28.32
N THR A 121 -31.38 -10.23 -29.54
CA THR A 121 -30.67 -10.56 -30.78
C THR A 121 -29.46 -9.65 -31.01
N SER A 122 -29.56 -8.37 -30.66
CA SER A 122 -28.46 -7.40 -30.83
C SER A 122 -27.31 -7.59 -29.83
N ALA A 123 -27.51 -8.43 -28.79
CA ALA A 123 -26.47 -8.78 -27.83
C ALA A 123 -25.26 -9.52 -28.45
N GLY A 124 -25.43 -10.09 -29.65
CA GLY A 124 -24.33 -10.76 -30.38
C GLY A 124 -24.07 -12.18 -29.90
N ALA A 125 -22.88 -12.71 -30.20
CA ALA A 125 -22.43 -14.04 -29.78
C ALA A 125 -22.11 -14.11 -28.28
N HIS A 126 -21.73 -15.29 -27.78
CA HIS A 126 -21.17 -15.41 -26.43
C HIS A 126 -19.88 -14.58 -26.33
N PHE A 127 -19.58 -14.04 -25.15
CA PHE A 127 -18.36 -13.28 -24.96
C PHE A 127 -17.13 -14.19 -25.05
N ASN A 128 -16.41 -14.11 -26.17
CA ASN A 128 -15.31 -15.00 -26.53
C ASN A 128 -14.10 -14.20 -27.07
N PRO A 129 -13.37 -13.48 -26.22
CA PRO A 129 -12.20 -12.70 -26.64
C PRO A 129 -11.03 -13.60 -27.11
N GLU A 130 -11.00 -14.86 -26.69
CA GLU A 130 -9.93 -15.81 -27.00
C GLU A 130 -10.19 -16.63 -28.27
N ASN A 131 -11.37 -16.47 -28.88
CA ASN A 131 -11.80 -17.18 -30.09
C ASN A 131 -11.68 -18.71 -29.97
N VAL A 132 -12.05 -19.24 -28.80
CA VAL A 132 -12.08 -20.68 -28.50
C VAL A 132 -13.47 -21.27 -28.72
N THR A 133 -13.61 -22.59 -28.62
CA THR A 133 -14.92 -23.27 -28.71
C THR A 133 -15.71 -23.14 -27.42
N HIS A 134 -17.03 -23.28 -27.53
CA HIS A 134 -17.94 -23.39 -26.39
C HIS A 134 -17.55 -24.56 -25.48
N GLY A 135 -17.74 -24.41 -24.17
CA GLY A 135 -17.46 -25.46 -23.19
C GLY A 135 -18.22 -25.28 -21.88
N ALA A 136 -18.13 -26.26 -20.99
CA ALA A 136 -18.72 -26.17 -19.66
C ALA A 136 -17.98 -25.16 -18.78
N PRO A 137 -18.60 -24.55 -17.75
CA PRO A 137 -17.94 -23.60 -16.85
C PRO A 137 -16.64 -24.10 -16.22
N GLU A 138 -16.54 -25.41 -15.98
CA GLU A 138 -15.37 -26.10 -15.43
C GLU A 138 -14.32 -26.52 -16.47
N ASP A 139 -14.63 -26.45 -17.77
CA ASP A 139 -13.70 -26.84 -18.83
C ASP A 139 -12.61 -25.77 -19.02
N THR A 140 -11.38 -26.20 -19.31
CA THR A 140 -10.24 -25.29 -19.55
C THR A 140 -10.35 -24.52 -20.88
N VAL A 141 -11.17 -25.03 -21.81
CA VAL A 141 -11.42 -24.43 -23.11
C VAL A 141 -12.92 -24.17 -23.20
N ARG A 142 -13.30 -22.91 -23.01
CA ARG A 142 -14.68 -22.42 -23.05
C ARG A 142 -14.66 -20.93 -23.38
N HIS A 143 -15.75 -20.37 -23.88
CA HIS A 143 -15.82 -18.92 -23.97
C HIS A 143 -15.80 -18.32 -22.56
N VAL A 144 -15.26 -17.12 -22.42
CA VAL A 144 -15.30 -16.37 -21.15
C VAL A 144 -16.74 -16.22 -20.64
N GLY A 145 -17.69 -16.02 -21.54
CA GLY A 145 -19.11 -15.85 -21.22
C GLY A 145 -19.92 -17.12 -20.96
N ASP A 146 -19.34 -18.32 -21.03
CA ASP A 146 -20.09 -19.58 -20.86
C ASP A 146 -20.34 -19.86 -19.36
N LEU A 147 -21.55 -19.60 -18.83
CA LEU A 147 -21.87 -19.83 -17.41
C LEU A 147 -22.68 -21.12 -17.19
N GLY A 148 -22.97 -21.87 -18.25
CA GLY A 148 -23.67 -23.15 -18.21
C GLY A 148 -25.17 -23.00 -17.98
N ASN A 149 -25.74 -23.90 -17.18
CA ASN A 149 -27.19 -23.97 -16.96
C ASN A 149 -27.62 -23.40 -15.60
N ILE A 150 -28.76 -22.72 -15.60
CA ILE A 150 -29.54 -22.39 -14.40
C ILE A 150 -30.73 -23.33 -14.29
N GLN A 151 -31.12 -23.71 -13.07
CA GLN A 151 -32.23 -24.63 -12.83
C GLN A 151 -33.49 -23.87 -12.39
N ALA A 152 -34.55 -23.97 -13.19
CA ALA A 152 -35.87 -23.48 -12.82
C ALA A 152 -36.73 -24.58 -12.20
N ASN A 153 -37.50 -24.23 -11.17
CA ASN A 153 -38.45 -25.13 -10.50
C ASN A 153 -39.80 -25.19 -11.23
N SER A 154 -40.73 -25.99 -10.72
CA SER A 154 -42.09 -26.15 -11.27
C SER A 154 -42.94 -24.86 -11.26
N ALA A 155 -42.56 -23.86 -10.45
CA ALA A 155 -43.17 -22.53 -10.45
C ALA A 155 -42.55 -21.58 -11.49
N GLY A 156 -41.53 -22.02 -12.23
CA GLY A 156 -40.80 -21.19 -13.20
C GLY A 156 -39.85 -20.19 -12.56
N GLU A 157 -39.40 -20.45 -11.34
CA GLU A 157 -38.41 -19.65 -10.59
C GLU A 157 -37.04 -20.37 -10.57
N ALA A 158 -35.98 -19.64 -10.90
CA ALA A 158 -34.59 -20.08 -10.75
C ALA A 158 -33.88 -19.17 -9.75
N THR A 159 -33.27 -19.77 -8.72
CA THR A 159 -32.39 -19.07 -7.78
C THR A 159 -30.96 -19.18 -8.26
N ILE A 160 -30.31 -18.03 -8.46
CA ILE A 160 -28.96 -17.94 -9.02
C ILE A 160 -27.96 -17.79 -7.89
N ASN A 161 -26.94 -18.64 -7.89
CA ASN A 161 -25.75 -18.54 -7.04
C ASN A 161 -24.59 -19.21 -7.77
N ILE A 162 -23.97 -18.48 -8.70
CA ILE A 162 -22.90 -18.96 -9.56
C ILE A 162 -21.62 -18.21 -9.19
N THR A 163 -20.51 -18.93 -9.07
CA THR A 163 -19.18 -18.35 -8.92
C THR A 163 -18.33 -18.76 -10.10
N ASP A 164 -17.74 -17.79 -10.79
CA ASP A 164 -16.86 -18.01 -11.93
C ASP A 164 -15.49 -17.37 -11.74
N ASN A 165 -14.46 -18.02 -12.28
CA ASN A 165 -13.06 -17.60 -12.14
C ASN A 165 -12.49 -16.93 -13.40
N ILE A 166 -13.25 -16.87 -14.50
CA ILE A 166 -12.76 -16.36 -15.80
C ILE A 166 -13.34 -14.98 -16.12
N ILE A 167 -14.65 -14.80 -15.92
CA ILE A 167 -15.27 -13.48 -16.04
C ILE A 167 -14.70 -12.54 -14.97
N SER A 168 -14.61 -11.26 -15.31
CA SER A 168 -14.22 -10.22 -14.36
C SER A 168 -15.13 -9.01 -14.50
N LEU A 169 -15.16 -8.12 -13.50
CA LEU A 169 -15.75 -6.79 -13.63
C LEU A 169 -14.73 -5.76 -14.13
N ARG A 170 -13.46 -6.13 -14.33
CA ARG A 170 -12.41 -5.25 -14.87
C ARG A 170 -11.47 -5.97 -15.83
N GLY A 171 -10.55 -5.23 -16.45
CA GLY A 171 -9.56 -5.79 -17.37
C GLY A 171 -10.15 -6.34 -18.68
N SER A 172 -9.40 -7.21 -19.37
CA SER A 172 -9.75 -7.75 -20.68
C SER A 172 -10.99 -8.65 -20.68
N ASN A 173 -11.22 -9.36 -19.57
CA ASN A 173 -12.37 -10.24 -19.38
C ASN A 173 -13.55 -9.52 -18.71
N SER A 174 -13.54 -8.18 -18.70
CA SER A 174 -14.62 -7.41 -18.09
C SER A 174 -15.97 -7.69 -18.77
N ILE A 175 -16.97 -8.01 -17.96
CA ILE A 175 -18.36 -8.17 -18.38
C ILE A 175 -19.20 -6.90 -18.17
N LEU A 176 -18.61 -5.82 -17.64
CA LEU A 176 -19.31 -4.54 -17.51
C LEU A 176 -19.71 -3.99 -18.88
N GLY A 177 -20.93 -3.48 -19.00
CA GLY A 177 -21.49 -2.98 -20.26
C GLY A 177 -21.81 -4.07 -21.29
N ARG A 178 -21.58 -5.34 -20.97
CA ARG A 178 -22.06 -6.50 -21.75
C ARG A 178 -23.45 -6.91 -21.28
N SER A 179 -24.05 -7.93 -21.90
CA SER A 179 -25.36 -8.43 -21.49
C SER A 179 -25.31 -9.87 -21.00
N ILE A 180 -26.14 -10.17 -20.01
CA ILE A 180 -26.49 -11.54 -19.64
C ILE A 180 -27.74 -11.93 -20.43
N VAL A 181 -27.75 -13.15 -20.98
CA VAL A 181 -28.88 -13.72 -21.71
C VAL A 181 -29.29 -15.06 -21.08
N VAL A 182 -30.60 -15.23 -20.91
CA VAL A 182 -31.21 -16.49 -20.49
C VAL A 182 -31.87 -17.13 -21.69
N HIS A 183 -31.53 -18.40 -21.95
CA HIS A 183 -32.02 -19.15 -23.10
C HIS A 183 -33.24 -20.02 -22.78
N SER A 184 -33.93 -20.47 -23.82
CA SER A 184 -35.17 -21.23 -23.73
C SER A 184 -34.98 -22.69 -23.30
N GLY A 185 -33.83 -23.27 -23.58
CA GLY A 185 -33.52 -24.67 -23.35
C GLY A 185 -32.18 -24.88 -22.67
N GLU A 186 -31.86 -26.15 -22.45
CA GLU A 186 -30.62 -26.62 -21.85
C GLU A 186 -29.41 -26.32 -22.73
N ASP A 187 -28.35 -25.82 -22.12
CA ASP A 187 -27.01 -25.77 -22.68
C ASP A 187 -26.38 -27.17 -22.59
N ASP A 188 -26.04 -27.76 -23.73
CA ASP A 188 -25.37 -29.06 -23.84
C ASP A 188 -23.86 -29.02 -23.56
N LEU A 189 -23.35 -27.85 -23.15
CA LEU A 189 -21.97 -27.58 -22.73
C LEU A 189 -20.94 -27.82 -23.83
N GLY A 190 -21.34 -27.78 -25.10
CA GLY A 190 -20.50 -28.13 -26.23
C GLY A 190 -20.27 -29.64 -26.41
N LYS A 191 -20.97 -30.48 -25.65
CA LYS A 191 -20.82 -31.94 -25.62
C LYS A 191 -21.93 -32.64 -26.42
N GLY A 192 -22.87 -31.88 -26.99
CA GLY A 192 -23.91 -32.39 -27.86
C GLY A 192 -23.44 -32.76 -29.27
N ASN A 193 -24.28 -33.48 -30.00
CA ASN A 193 -24.03 -33.89 -31.39
C ASN A 193 -24.56 -32.88 -32.43
N ASN A 194 -24.91 -31.65 -32.01
CA ASN A 194 -25.44 -30.62 -32.89
C ASN A 194 -24.31 -29.69 -33.37
N SER A 195 -24.40 -29.17 -34.59
CA SER A 195 -23.48 -28.15 -35.10
C SER A 195 -23.45 -26.86 -34.25
N LEU A 196 -24.51 -26.59 -33.49
CA LEU A 196 -24.61 -25.44 -32.58
C LEU A 196 -24.02 -25.72 -31.19
N SER A 197 -23.70 -26.97 -30.86
CA SER A 197 -23.12 -27.32 -29.56
C SER A 197 -21.80 -26.60 -29.34
N SER A 198 -20.90 -26.62 -30.32
CA SER A 198 -19.58 -25.99 -30.23
C SER A 198 -19.58 -24.46 -30.25
N THR A 199 -20.73 -23.82 -30.47
CA THR A 199 -20.84 -22.35 -30.61
C THR A 199 -21.77 -21.70 -29.59
N THR A 200 -22.91 -22.32 -29.26
CA THR A 200 -23.92 -21.72 -28.35
C THR A 200 -24.45 -22.73 -27.33
N GLY A 201 -23.82 -23.90 -27.23
CA GLY A 201 -24.32 -24.99 -26.40
C GLY A 201 -25.68 -25.54 -26.83
N ASN A 202 -26.13 -25.22 -28.05
CA ASN A 202 -27.48 -25.55 -28.54
C ASN A 202 -28.64 -25.13 -27.58
N SER A 203 -28.46 -24.03 -26.84
CA SER A 203 -29.38 -23.60 -25.77
C SER A 203 -30.75 -23.06 -26.22
N GLY A 204 -30.98 -22.93 -27.53
CA GLY A 204 -32.23 -22.43 -28.10
C GLY A 204 -32.40 -20.90 -28.06
N ASP A 205 -33.66 -20.46 -28.09
CA ASP A 205 -34.06 -19.05 -28.22
C ASP A 205 -33.66 -18.21 -27.01
N ARG A 206 -33.57 -16.89 -27.19
CA ARG A 206 -33.20 -15.93 -26.13
C ARG A 206 -34.46 -15.38 -25.47
N TRP A 207 -34.74 -15.79 -24.24
CA TRP A 207 -35.99 -15.41 -23.56
C TRP A 207 -35.89 -14.10 -22.79
N ALA A 208 -34.77 -13.83 -22.14
CA ALA A 208 -34.53 -12.59 -21.43
C ALA A 208 -33.07 -12.15 -21.54
N CYS A 209 -32.86 -10.85 -21.45
CA CYS A 209 -31.53 -10.29 -21.40
C CYS A 209 -31.50 -8.97 -20.62
N GLY A 210 -30.32 -8.59 -20.16
CA GLY A 210 -30.10 -7.37 -19.40
C GLY A 210 -28.64 -6.97 -19.45
N VAL A 211 -28.38 -5.67 -19.47
CA VAL A 211 -27.02 -5.12 -19.46
C VAL A 211 -26.45 -5.17 -18.05
N VAL A 212 -25.17 -5.55 -17.94
CA VAL A 212 -24.38 -5.48 -16.72
C VAL A 212 -24.02 -4.02 -16.44
N GLY A 213 -24.76 -3.42 -15.53
CA GLY A 213 -24.55 -2.05 -15.05
C GLY A 213 -23.81 -2.03 -13.72
N ILE A 214 -23.16 -0.91 -13.41
CA ILE A 214 -22.50 -0.69 -12.12
C ILE A 214 -23.56 -0.28 -11.09
N GLU A 215 -23.66 -0.96 -9.94
CA GLU A 215 -24.58 -0.58 -8.85
C GLU A 215 -23.96 0.50 -7.96
N SER A 216 -22.69 0.32 -7.61
CA SER A 216 -21.88 1.31 -6.94
C SER A 216 -20.45 1.17 -7.46
N PRO A 217 -19.79 2.23 -7.97
CA PRO A 217 -18.33 2.24 -7.95
C PRO A 217 -17.89 2.10 -6.49
N PRO A 218 -16.68 1.61 -6.19
CA PRO A 218 -16.09 1.75 -4.85
C PRO A 218 -16.08 3.25 -4.52
N TYR A 219 -17.06 3.69 -3.75
CA TYR A 219 -17.30 5.04 -3.25
C TYR A 219 -16.84 6.23 -4.14
N ALA A 220 -17.15 6.26 -5.44
CA ALA A 220 -17.11 7.51 -6.19
C ALA A 220 -18.41 8.28 -5.94
N LYS A 221 -18.43 9.01 -4.83
CA LYS A 221 -19.49 9.96 -4.47
C LYS A 221 -19.54 11.03 -5.56
N TRP A 222 -20.52 10.96 -6.47
CA TRP A 222 -20.83 12.07 -7.38
C TRP A 222 -21.08 13.31 -6.51
N SER A 223 -20.27 14.34 -6.72
CA SER A 223 -20.23 15.52 -5.86
C SER A 223 -21.58 16.24 -5.80
N SER A 224 -22.21 16.18 -4.63
CA SER A 224 -23.04 17.26 -4.10
C SER A 224 -22.94 17.24 -2.57
N HIS A 225 -22.51 18.37 -2.01
CA HIS A 225 -22.29 18.67 -0.60
C HIS A 225 -23.01 17.75 0.41
N GLY A 226 -22.22 17.12 1.27
CA GLY A 226 -22.71 16.34 2.41
C GLY A 226 -21.55 15.63 3.09
N SER A 227 -20.80 16.37 3.91
CA SER A 227 -19.81 15.81 4.83
C SER A 227 -20.45 14.71 5.67
N PHE A 228 -19.94 13.50 5.53
CA PHE A 228 -20.00 12.52 6.61
C PHE A 228 -18.55 12.35 7.06
N THR A 229 -18.21 13.02 8.15
CA THR A 229 -16.88 12.97 8.75
C THR A 229 -16.71 11.62 9.43
N THR A 230 -16.06 10.67 8.77
CA THR A 230 -15.17 9.77 9.51
C THR A 230 -14.09 10.66 10.15
N PRO A 231 -13.73 10.49 11.44
CA PRO A 231 -12.69 11.32 12.03
C PRO A 231 -11.45 11.20 11.15
N SER A 232 -11.04 12.30 10.53
CA SER A 232 -9.85 12.31 9.69
C SER A 232 -8.69 11.80 10.54
N VAL A 233 -7.77 11.06 9.93
CA VAL A 233 -6.51 10.65 10.58
C VAL A 233 -5.84 11.87 11.24
N SER A 234 -6.05 13.06 10.70
CA SER A 234 -5.70 14.36 11.28
C SER A 234 -6.30 14.61 12.67
N THR A 235 -7.59 14.32 12.91
CA THR A 235 -8.22 14.46 14.24
C THR A 235 -7.70 13.45 15.27
N LEU A 236 -7.42 12.21 14.86
CA LEU A 236 -6.80 11.21 15.73
C LEU A 236 -5.35 11.58 16.07
N VAL A 237 -4.59 12.08 15.09
CA VAL A 237 -3.23 12.60 15.28
C VAL A 237 -3.24 13.84 16.17
N ILE A 238 -4.19 14.77 16.00
CA ILE A 238 -4.33 15.95 16.88
C ILE A 238 -4.68 15.52 18.31
N PHE A 239 -5.59 14.56 18.50
CA PHE A 239 -5.88 14.02 19.83
C PHE A 239 -4.63 13.35 20.44
N PHE A 240 -3.84 12.62 19.65
CA PHE A 240 -2.61 11.98 20.09
C PHE A 240 -1.52 13.00 20.44
N LEU A 241 -1.37 14.07 19.65
CA LEU A 241 -0.47 15.20 19.92
C LEU A 241 -0.88 15.98 21.17
N ILE A 242 -2.18 16.18 21.39
CA ILE A 242 -2.70 16.83 22.60
C ILE A 242 -2.49 15.93 23.83
N ALA A 243 -2.76 14.62 23.71
CA ALA A 243 -2.55 13.66 24.80
C ALA A 243 -1.08 13.53 25.18
N THR A 244 -0.18 13.41 24.20
CA THR A 244 1.28 13.37 24.43
C THR A 244 1.81 14.69 24.98
N TYR A 245 1.34 15.84 24.50
CA TYR A 245 1.66 17.16 25.07
C TYR A 245 1.19 17.31 26.52
N GLN A 246 -0.02 16.87 26.85
CA GLN A 246 -0.54 16.89 28.22
C GLN A 246 0.23 15.94 29.14
N HIS A 247 0.70 14.79 28.63
CA HIS A 247 1.53 13.84 29.38
C HIS A 247 2.96 14.37 29.63
N LEU A 248 3.54 15.07 28.66
CA LEU A 248 4.83 15.79 28.80
C LEU A 248 4.72 16.92 29.82
N LYS A 249 3.61 17.67 29.81
CA LYS A 249 3.33 18.76 30.76
C LYS A 249 3.17 18.25 32.20
N THR A 250 2.48 17.13 32.41
CA THR A 250 2.30 16.55 33.75
C THR A 250 3.58 15.90 34.30
N SER A 251 4.41 15.33 33.43
CA SER A 251 5.70 14.72 33.83
C SER A 251 6.77 15.76 34.19
N THR A 252 6.80 16.90 33.47
CA THR A 252 7.70 18.03 33.77
C THR A 252 7.27 18.79 35.03
N TRP A 253 5.96 18.91 35.30
CA TRP A 253 5.45 19.59 36.50
C TRP A 253 5.69 18.79 37.79
N LYS A 254 5.60 17.45 37.75
CA LYS A 254 5.95 16.57 38.89
C LYS A 254 7.45 16.59 39.23
N LEU A 255 8.31 16.86 38.26
CA LEU A 255 9.75 17.04 38.47
C LEU A 255 10.05 18.43 39.09
N TYR A 256 9.34 19.47 38.66
CA TYR A 256 9.45 20.83 39.19
C TYR A 256 8.92 20.96 40.63
N SER A 257 7.84 20.26 40.98
CA SER A 257 7.25 20.30 42.33
C SER A 257 8.02 19.49 43.38
N ARG A 258 8.82 18.50 42.96
CA ARG A 258 9.70 17.72 43.86
C ARG A 258 11.02 18.43 44.18
N LEU A 259 11.42 19.41 43.37
CA LEU A 259 12.63 20.22 43.60
C LEU A 259 12.40 21.41 44.55
N THR A 260 11.15 21.76 44.88
CA THR A 260 10.81 22.98 45.65
C THR A 260 10.31 22.73 47.07
N THR A 261 10.32 21.49 47.59
CA THR A 261 9.69 21.14 48.88
C THR A 261 10.62 20.59 49.97
N PHE A 262 11.92 20.90 49.95
CA PHE A 262 12.85 20.52 51.02
C PHE A 262 13.70 21.70 51.53
N VAL A 263 13.10 22.58 52.35
CA VAL A 263 13.84 23.39 53.33
C VAL A 263 12.96 23.59 54.58
N PRO A 264 13.27 22.96 55.73
CA PRO A 264 12.62 23.29 56.99
C PRO A 264 13.25 24.54 57.61
N ALA A 265 12.41 25.39 58.18
CA ALA A 265 12.81 26.62 58.87
C ALA A 265 13.02 26.36 60.38
N ALA A 266 14.21 26.70 60.91
CA ALA A 266 14.40 27.08 62.33
C ALA A 266 15.75 27.79 62.58
N SER A 267 15.65 29.02 63.11
CA SER A 267 16.55 29.77 64.04
C SER A 267 18.07 29.96 63.78
N ARG A 268 18.48 31.25 63.78
CA ARG A 268 19.83 31.90 63.72
C ARG A 268 20.81 31.48 64.85
N PRO A 269 22.16 31.80 64.85
CA PRO A 269 22.88 32.84 64.09
C PRO A 269 24.29 32.53 63.49
N ARG A 270 24.62 33.29 62.42
CA ARG A 270 25.90 33.97 62.08
C ARG A 270 27.25 33.29 62.42
N ILE A 271 27.95 32.76 61.40
CA ILE A 271 29.41 32.91 61.18
C ILE A 271 29.64 32.99 59.66
N SER A 272 30.35 34.02 59.23
CA SER A 272 30.74 34.32 57.84
C SER A 272 31.99 33.53 57.44
N ILE A 273 31.94 32.84 56.30
CA ILE A 273 33.12 32.45 55.53
C ILE A 273 32.80 32.74 54.05
N GLU A 274 33.51 33.72 53.49
CA GLU A 274 33.56 33.95 52.04
C GLU A 274 34.35 32.82 51.38
N THR A 275 33.81 32.19 50.33
CA THR A 275 34.59 31.68 49.19
C THR A 275 33.69 31.44 47.97
N PHE A 276 33.91 32.26 46.93
CA PHE A 276 33.74 32.09 45.47
C PHE A 276 32.52 31.39 44.84
N PRO A 277 31.98 31.91 43.71
CA PRO A 277 30.81 31.35 43.05
C PRO A 277 31.16 30.09 42.24
N VAL A 278 30.51 28.97 42.54
CA VAL A 278 30.43 27.81 41.65
C VAL A 278 29.36 28.10 40.61
N GLY A 279 29.77 28.10 39.34
CA GLY A 279 28.94 28.42 38.18
C GLY A 279 27.68 27.58 38.06
N SER A 280 26.65 28.22 37.53
CA SER A 280 25.39 27.61 37.13
C SER A 280 25.62 26.58 36.01
N ASN A 281 25.71 25.30 36.37
CA ASN A 281 25.56 24.22 35.39
C ASN A 281 24.06 24.02 35.12
N LYS A 282 23.54 24.74 34.11
CA LYS A 282 22.28 24.36 33.48
C LYS A 282 22.51 23.00 32.82
N SER A 283 21.81 21.97 33.28
CA SER A 283 21.76 20.68 32.59
C SER A 283 21.30 20.91 31.16
N ALA A 284 22.20 20.75 30.20
CA ALA A 284 21.85 20.75 28.79
C ALA A 284 20.83 19.61 28.56
N PRO A 285 19.76 19.83 27.79
CA PRO A 285 18.84 18.75 27.43
C PRO A 285 19.61 17.61 26.74
N PRO A 286 19.21 16.35 26.93
CA PRO A 286 19.89 15.20 26.31
C PRO A 286 19.92 15.37 24.78
N LYS A 287 21.10 15.18 24.18
CA LYS A 287 21.36 15.38 22.74
C LYS A 287 20.56 14.42 21.82
N SER A 288 19.83 13.45 22.37
CA SER A 288 18.93 12.54 21.65
C SER A 288 17.51 13.08 21.42
N LEU A 289 17.12 14.16 22.10
CA LEU A 289 15.84 14.86 21.92
C LEU A 289 15.62 15.43 20.49
N PRO A 290 16.62 15.96 19.77
CA PRO A 290 16.43 16.37 18.37
C PRO A 290 16.16 15.20 17.39
N LEU A 291 16.65 13.99 17.68
CA LEU A 291 16.49 12.83 16.78
C LEU A 291 15.05 12.27 16.77
N SER A 292 14.36 12.32 17.91
CA SER A 292 12.95 11.90 17.98
C SER A 292 12.01 12.88 17.28
N ILE A 293 12.36 14.16 17.26
CA ILE A 293 11.61 15.20 16.53
C ILE A 293 11.78 15.02 15.01
N SER A 294 12.97 14.63 14.53
CA SER A 294 13.17 14.32 13.10
C SER A 294 12.38 13.10 12.63
N GLY A 295 12.22 12.07 13.47
CA GLY A 295 11.41 10.89 13.15
C GLY A 295 9.93 11.24 12.91
N ILE A 296 9.36 12.10 13.77
CA ILE A 296 7.99 12.60 13.61
C ILE A 296 7.87 13.43 12.32
N GLY A 297 8.89 14.23 11.97
CA GLY A 297 8.92 15.00 10.73
C GLY A 297 8.86 14.14 9.47
N ILE A 298 9.59 13.01 9.44
CA ILE A 298 9.58 12.06 8.31
C ILE A 298 8.22 11.37 8.18
N ILE A 299 7.62 10.96 9.31
CA ILE A 299 6.29 10.34 9.32
C ILE A 299 5.22 11.33 8.82
N VAL A 300 5.27 12.59 9.28
CA VAL A 300 4.36 13.65 8.83
C VAL A 300 4.55 13.94 7.34
N ALA A 301 5.78 14.03 6.86
CA ALA A 301 6.06 14.21 5.43
C ALA A 301 5.53 13.03 4.60
N GLY A 302 5.77 11.79 5.02
CA GLY A 302 5.24 10.59 4.36
C GLY A 302 3.71 10.55 4.34
N ALA A 303 3.07 10.91 5.46
CA ALA A 303 1.62 10.98 5.57
C ALA A 303 1.02 12.13 4.73
N LEU A 304 1.70 13.27 4.65
CA LEU A 304 1.29 14.38 3.78
C LEU A 304 1.40 14.00 2.31
N VAL A 305 2.51 13.38 1.89
CA VAL A 305 2.65 12.87 0.52
C VAL A 305 1.58 11.82 0.23
N LEU A 306 1.27 10.93 1.18
CA LEU A 306 0.21 9.93 1.00
C LEU A 306 -1.19 10.57 0.95
N ALA A 307 -1.43 11.66 1.68
CA ALA A 307 -2.70 12.39 1.64
C ALA A 307 -2.87 13.14 0.30
N ASP A 308 -1.81 13.80 -0.17
CA ASP A 308 -1.80 14.49 -1.46
C ASP A 308 -1.91 13.50 -2.62
N VAL A 309 -1.23 12.34 -2.56
CA VAL A 309 -1.34 11.28 -3.58
C VAL A 309 -2.68 10.53 -3.47
N GLY A 310 -3.22 10.38 -2.26
CA GLY A 310 -4.52 9.76 -1.99
C GLY A 310 -5.69 10.51 -2.60
N GLU A 311 -5.58 11.83 -2.79
CA GLU A 311 -6.55 12.63 -3.54
C GLU A 311 -6.60 12.29 -5.03
N PHE A 312 -5.54 11.65 -5.56
CA PHE A 312 -5.46 11.15 -6.95
C PHE A 312 -5.76 9.64 -7.06
N ASN A 313 -6.34 8.99 -6.04
CA ASN A 313 -6.53 7.53 -5.98
C ASN A 313 -7.38 6.90 -7.11
N HIS A 314 -8.02 7.67 -7.98
CA HIS A 314 -8.61 7.14 -9.22
C HIS A 314 -7.57 6.93 -10.35
N PHE A 315 -6.36 7.45 -10.18
CA PHE A 315 -5.34 7.60 -11.22
C PHE A 315 -4.03 6.85 -10.90
N VAL A 316 -4.02 6.00 -9.88
CA VAL A 316 -2.77 5.39 -9.41
C VAL A 316 -2.93 3.89 -9.23
N GLU A 317 -2.63 3.13 -10.29
CA GLU A 317 -2.24 1.73 -10.14
C GLU A 317 -1.10 1.64 -9.12
N GLY A 318 -1.13 0.64 -8.23
CA GLY A 318 -0.34 0.53 -6.98
C GLY A 318 1.19 0.70 -7.05
N ARG A 319 1.76 0.99 -8.21
CA ARG A 319 3.18 1.28 -8.44
C ARG A 319 3.64 2.63 -7.87
N ILE A 320 2.77 3.64 -7.77
CA ILE A 320 3.14 4.98 -7.23
C ILE A 320 2.83 5.12 -5.73
N MET A 321 2.05 4.21 -5.14
CA MET A 321 1.76 4.21 -3.69
C MET A 321 2.89 3.59 -2.86
N ALA A 322 3.80 2.83 -3.48
CA ALA A 322 4.89 2.16 -2.78
C ALA A 322 5.92 3.12 -2.12
N PRO A 323 6.40 4.21 -2.75
CA PRO A 323 7.39 5.10 -2.13
C PRO A 323 6.91 5.82 -0.86
N PRO A 324 5.68 6.40 -0.79
CA PRO A 324 5.19 7.00 0.45
C PRO A 324 5.00 6.00 1.59
N ILE A 325 4.52 4.78 1.28
CA ILE A 325 4.37 3.71 2.28
C ILE A 325 5.74 3.32 2.85
N VAL A 326 6.75 3.15 1.99
CA VAL A 326 8.13 2.85 2.44
C VAL A 326 8.68 3.96 3.33
N LEU A 327 8.41 5.23 3.04
CA LEU A 327 8.83 6.37 3.88
C LEU A 327 8.16 6.36 5.27
N ILE A 328 6.88 5.99 5.35
CA ILE A 328 6.15 5.90 6.63
C ILE A 328 6.73 4.76 7.47
N VAL A 329 6.95 3.58 6.88
CA VAL A 329 7.52 2.43 7.58
C VAL A 329 8.93 2.72 8.09
N ALA A 330 9.79 3.29 7.25
CA ALA A 330 11.14 3.69 7.64
C ALA A 330 11.12 4.75 8.75
N GLY A 331 10.24 5.76 8.65
CA GLY A 331 10.09 6.82 9.67
C GLY A 331 9.68 6.27 11.05
N SER A 332 8.76 5.29 11.08
CA SER A 332 8.32 4.62 12.30
C SER A 332 9.46 3.87 13.00
N ILE A 333 10.30 3.16 12.25
CA ILE A 333 11.47 2.44 12.79
C ILE A 333 12.46 3.43 13.42
N VAL A 334 12.80 4.52 12.72
CA VAL A 334 13.71 5.56 13.22
C VAL A 334 13.16 6.19 14.51
N PHE A 335 11.85 6.47 14.56
CA PHE A 335 11.20 7.01 15.76
C PHE A 335 11.33 6.07 16.97
N ILE A 336 11.07 4.78 16.79
CA ILE A 336 11.17 3.78 17.87
C ILE A 336 12.59 3.70 18.41
N ILE A 337 13.59 3.63 17.52
CA ILE A 337 15.00 3.53 17.92
C ILE A 337 15.45 4.79 18.66
N ALA A 338 15.08 5.98 18.16
CA ALA A 338 15.37 7.24 18.84
C ALA A 338 14.69 7.33 20.22
N PHE A 339 13.46 6.81 20.33
CA PHE A 339 12.74 6.77 21.59
C PHE A 339 13.39 5.83 22.61
N LEU A 340 13.77 4.62 22.21
CA LEU A 340 14.47 3.66 23.06
C LEU A 340 15.82 4.22 23.55
N GLY A 341 16.57 4.87 22.67
CA GLY A 341 17.83 5.52 23.03
C GLY A 341 17.65 6.68 24.02
N CYS A 342 16.65 7.54 23.80
CA CYS A 342 16.37 8.67 24.71
C CYS A 342 15.82 8.19 26.07
N TYR A 343 14.88 7.25 26.06
CA TYR A 343 14.29 6.70 27.28
C TYR A 343 15.29 5.89 28.09
N GLY A 344 16.08 5.03 27.43
CA GLY A 344 17.15 4.25 28.05
C GLY A 344 18.19 5.14 28.73
N ALA A 345 18.55 6.27 28.12
CA ALA A 345 19.47 7.24 28.70
C ALA A 345 18.87 8.00 29.91
N ILE A 346 17.60 8.43 29.83
CA ILE A 346 16.94 9.15 30.94
C ILE A 346 16.70 8.24 32.15
N LYS A 347 16.35 6.98 31.91
CA LYS A 347 16.05 6.00 32.97
C LYS A 347 17.28 5.22 33.43
N GLU A 348 18.43 5.41 32.78
CA GLU A 348 19.66 4.66 33.03
C GLU A 348 19.43 3.12 33.03
N HIS A 349 18.49 2.65 32.19
CA HIS A 349 18.09 1.24 32.17
C HIS A 349 18.95 0.44 31.19
N TYR A 350 19.79 -0.46 31.70
CA TYR A 350 20.80 -1.18 30.91
C TYR A 350 20.22 -1.98 29.74
N ASN A 351 19.13 -2.73 29.94
CA ASN A 351 18.52 -3.54 28.87
C ASN A 351 18.02 -2.68 27.70
N MET A 352 17.54 -1.46 27.98
CA MET A 352 17.05 -0.56 26.93
C MET A 352 18.19 0.05 26.12
N LEU A 353 19.32 0.33 26.78
CA LEU A 353 20.54 0.81 26.11
C LEU A 353 21.20 -0.30 25.27
N ILE A 354 21.19 -1.56 25.75
CA ILE A 354 21.65 -2.71 24.96
C ILE A 354 20.75 -2.93 23.75
N ALA A 355 19.43 -2.86 23.90
CA ALA A 355 18.48 -2.99 22.79
C ALA A 355 18.69 -1.89 21.73
N PHE A 356 18.91 -0.65 22.16
CA PHE A 356 19.24 0.46 21.27
C PHE A 356 20.56 0.21 20.50
N ALA A 357 21.62 -0.23 21.19
CA ALA A 357 22.90 -0.54 20.57
C ALA A 357 22.82 -1.71 19.57
N ALA A 358 22.04 -2.75 19.90
CA ALA A 358 21.79 -3.88 19.01
C ALA A 358 21.01 -3.46 17.76
N ALA A 359 20.00 -2.60 17.91
CA ALA A 359 19.23 -2.07 16.79
C ALA A 359 20.10 -1.24 15.82
N LEU A 360 20.97 -0.36 16.34
CA LEU A 360 21.92 0.39 15.51
C LEU A 360 22.91 -0.52 14.77
N LEU A 361 23.38 -1.59 15.41
CA LEU A 361 24.26 -2.57 14.76
C LEU A 361 23.54 -3.28 13.60
N ILE A 362 22.28 -3.65 13.77
CA ILE A 362 21.47 -4.29 12.74
C ILE A 362 21.26 -3.33 11.55
N ILE A 363 20.96 -2.06 11.82
CA ILE A 363 20.82 -1.05 10.76
C ILE A 363 22.12 -0.91 9.98
N PHE A 364 23.26 -0.78 10.66
CA PHE A 364 24.56 -0.67 10.00
C PHE A 364 24.86 -1.86 9.07
N VAL A 365 24.53 -3.09 9.49
CA VAL A 365 24.70 -4.28 8.64
C VAL A 365 23.77 -4.24 7.42
N ILE A 366 22.53 -3.80 7.58
CA ILE A 366 21.58 -3.64 6.48
C ILE A 366 22.06 -2.55 5.51
N GLU A 367 22.52 -1.41 6.00
CA GLU A 367 23.04 -0.32 5.16
C GLU A 367 24.24 -0.78 4.33
N LEU A 368 25.17 -1.53 4.93
CA LEU A 368 26.30 -2.12 4.22
C LEU A 368 25.83 -3.10 3.14
N ALA A 369 24.88 -3.99 3.47
CA ALA A 369 24.35 -4.97 2.53
C ALA A 369 23.64 -4.30 1.35
N VAL A 370 22.82 -3.28 1.60
CA VAL A 370 22.13 -2.49 0.56
C VAL A 370 23.13 -1.73 -0.30
N GLY A 371 24.17 -1.14 0.29
CA GLY A 371 25.24 -0.45 -0.44
C GLY A 371 26.00 -1.37 -1.39
N ILE A 372 26.38 -2.57 -0.92
CA ILE A 372 27.03 -3.59 -1.75
C ILE A 372 26.08 -4.05 -2.86
N ALA A 373 24.82 -4.37 -2.53
CA ALA A 373 23.83 -4.80 -3.50
C ALA A 373 23.60 -3.74 -4.59
N ALA A 374 23.47 -2.47 -4.23
CA ALA A 374 23.28 -1.37 -5.19
C ALA A 374 24.49 -1.21 -6.14
N ALA A 375 25.71 -1.42 -5.64
CA ALA A 375 26.92 -1.36 -6.46
C ALA A 375 27.01 -2.54 -7.45
N VAL A 376 26.62 -3.75 -7.01
CA VAL A 376 26.66 -4.98 -7.82
C VAL A 376 25.54 -5.00 -8.87
N PHE A 377 24.30 -4.69 -8.48
CA PHE A 377 23.11 -4.79 -9.33
C PHE A 377 22.82 -3.53 -10.15
N LYS A 378 23.74 -2.57 -10.25
CA LYS A 378 23.52 -1.29 -10.95
C LYS A 378 23.07 -1.47 -12.41
N ASN A 379 23.64 -2.45 -13.12
CA ASN A 379 23.33 -2.70 -14.52
C ASN A 379 21.97 -3.39 -14.68
N ASP A 380 21.65 -4.32 -13.78
CA ASP A 380 20.37 -5.03 -13.77
C ASP A 380 19.22 -4.08 -13.44
N PHE A 381 19.44 -3.16 -12.49
CA PHE A 381 18.48 -2.10 -12.18
C PHE A 381 18.25 -1.16 -13.37
N SER A 382 19.33 -0.72 -14.03
CA SER A 382 19.27 0.10 -15.25
C SER A 382 18.46 -0.61 -16.36
N MET A 383 18.70 -1.90 -16.58
CA MET A 383 17.95 -2.71 -17.55
C MET A 383 16.48 -2.91 -17.15
N ALA A 384 16.20 -3.22 -15.88
CA ALA A 384 14.84 -3.42 -15.37
C ALA A 384 14.01 -2.13 -15.45
N MET A 385 14.61 -0.98 -15.12
CA MET A 385 13.98 0.32 -15.26
C MET A 385 13.66 0.63 -16.73
N LYS A 386 14.62 0.42 -17.63
CA LYS A 386 14.42 0.60 -19.07
C LYS A 386 13.29 -0.28 -19.61
N SER A 387 13.25 -1.56 -19.22
CA SER A 387 12.20 -2.49 -19.60
C SER A 387 10.84 -2.05 -19.07
N THR A 388 10.78 -1.59 -17.83
CA THR A 388 9.55 -1.11 -17.19
C THR A 388 9.00 0.13 -17.90
N LEU A 389 9.88 1.06 -18.29
CA LEU A 389 9.51 2.24 -19.08
C LEU A 389 9.00 1.83 -20.47
N LYS A 390 9.66 0.90 -21.16
CA LYS A 390 9.18 0.41 -22.46
C LYS A 390 7.81 -0.26 -22.36
N GLU A 391 7.57 -1.02 -21.30
CA GLU A 391 6.28 -1.66 -21.07
C GLU A 391 5.18 -0.63 -20.75
N SER A 392 5.47 0.34 -19.86
CA SER A 392 4.54 1.43 -19.55
C SER A 392 4.19 2.27 -20.79
N MET A 393 5.14 2.48 -21.70
CA MET A 393 4.91 3.23 -22.93
C MET A 393 3.91 2.54 -23.88
N LYS A 394 3.79 1.20 -23.84
CA LYS A 394 2.76 0.47 -24.61
C LYS A 394 1.34 0.78 -24.13
N ASN A 395 1.19 1.12 -22.85
CA ASN A 395 -0.08 1.45 -22.20
C ASN A 395 -0.46 2.94 -22.32
N TYR A 396 0.20 3.71 -23.20
CA TYR A 396 -0.13 5.12 -23.51
C TYR A 396 -1.50 5.28 -24.23
N THR A 397 -2.48 4.43 -23.92
CA THR A 397 -3.86 4.50 -24.42
C THR A 397 -4.79 5.13 -23.39
N THR A 398 -4.50 4.98 -22.09
CA THR A 398 -5.31 5.55 -21.01
C THR A 398 -4.97 7.03 -20.82
N GLU A 399 -5.94 7.87 -20.43
CA GLU A 399 -5.65 9.30 -20.18
C GLU A 399 -4.70 9.52 -19.00
N VAL A 400 -4.61 8.55 -18.10
CA VAL A 400 -3.72 8.55 -16.94
C VAL A 400 -2.26 8.38 -17.39
N ASP A 401 -2.00 7.32 -18.15
CA ASP A 401 -0.67 7.01 -18.66
C ASP A 401 -0.18 8.10 -19.62
N LYS A 402 -1.10 8.68 -20.41
CA LYS A 402 -0.81 9.83 -21.26
C LYS A 402 -0.32 11.02 -20.45
N GLN A 403 -1.07 11.42 -19.42
CA GLN A 403 -0.69 12.57 -18.58
C GLN A 403 0.63 12.34 -17.84
N ALA A 404 0.87 11.12 -17.35
CA ALA A 404 2.12 10.77 -16.67
C ALA A 404 3.33 10.90 -17.62
N TRP A 405 3.24 10.30 -18.81
CA TRP A 405 4.30 10.39 -19.82
C TRP A 405 4.51 11.81 -20.34
N ASP A 406 3.43 12.56 -20.58
CA ASP A 406 3.49 13.96 -21.00
C ASP A 406 4.25 14.82 -20.00
N ASN A 407 3.99 14.63 -18.70
CA ASN A 407 4.68 15.34 -17.64
C ASN A 407 6.17 14.99 -17.58
N VAL A 408 6.52 13.71 -17.72
CA VAL A 408 7.91 13.25 -17.73
C VAL A 408 8.66 13.87 -18.92
N GLN A 409 8.09 13.81 -20.12
CA GLN A 409 8.71 14.33 -21.34
C GLN A 409 8.90 15.85 -21.30
N LYS A 410 7.89 16.59 -20.84
CA LYS A 410 7.98 18.05 -20.67
C LYS A 410 8.99 18.42 -19.59
N LYS A 411 9.01 17.71 -18.46
CA LYS A 411 9.87 18.04 -17.31
C LYS A 411 11.33 17.71 -17.55
N LEU A 412 11.62 16.62 -18.24
CA LEU A 412 12.96 16.14 -18.53
C LEU A 412 13.47 16.54 -19.91
N GLN A 413 12.63 17.18 -20.73
CA GLN A 413 12.95 17.60 -22.11
C GLN A 413 13.51 16.43 -22.94
N CYS A 414 12.77 15.33 -22.95
CA CYS A 414 13.14 14.06 -23.56
C CYS A 414 11.97 13.48 -24.35
N CYS A 415 12.24 12.51 -25.23
CA CYS A 415 11.18 11.84 -25.97
C CYS A 415 11.43 10.34 -26.11
N GLY A 416 10.39 9.55 -25.81
CA GLY A 416 10.48 8.08 -25.82
C GLY A 416 11.42 7.54 -24.73
N VAL A 417 11.69 6.23 -24.73
CA VAL A 417 12.58 5.61 -23.74
C VAL A 417 14.04 5.79 -24.16
N ASP A 418 14.38 5.29 -25.34
CA ASP A 418 15.66 5.43 -26.01
C ASP A 418 15.70 6.65 -26.93
N GLY A 419 14.56 7.05 -27.48
CA GLY A 419 14.44 8.24 -28.32
C GLY A 419 13.07 8.37 -29.01
N PRO A 420 12.87 9.41 -29.83
CA PRO A 420 11.57 9.72 -30.43
C PRO A 420 11.05 8.63 -31.40
N ARG A 421 11.92 7.75 -31.89
CA ARG A 421 11.55 6.63 -32.76
C ARG A 421 10.75 5.54 -32.05
N ASP A 422 10.82 5.45 -30.73
CA ASP A 422 10.09 4.44 -29.95
C ASP A 422 8.58 4.57 -30.11
N TRP A 423 8.08 5.80 -30.27
CA TRP A 423 6.67 6.09 -30.53
C TRP A 423 6.20 5.61 -31.92
N VAL A 424 7.11 5.58 -32.90
CA VAL A 424 6.82 5.14 -34.28
C VAL A 424 6.82 3.62 -34.38
N GLN A 425 7.60 2.94 -33.54
CA GLN A 425 7.69 1.48 -33.49
C GLN A 425 6.58 0.84 -32.64
N THR A 426 5.82 1.64 -31.88
CA THR A 426 4.75 1.14 -31.01
C THR A 426 3.46 0.98 -31.82
N PRO A 427 2.89 -0.24 -31.92
CA PRO A 427 1.83 -0.58 -32.86
C PRO A 427 0.48 0.11 -32.60
N THR A 428 0.29 0.74 -31.44
CA THR A 428 -0.99 1.29 -30.99
C THR A 428 -1.27 2.73 -31.43
N ILE A 429 -0.24 3.53 -31.74
CA ILE A 429 -0.42 5.00 -31.89
C ILE A 429 0.26 5.56 -33.13
N GLY A 430 1.46 5.08 -33.49
CA GLY A 430 2.18 5.50 -34.71
C GLY A 430 2.47 7.01 -34.84
N GLN A 431 2.20 7.81 -33.80
CA GLN A 431 2.35 9.25 -33.76
C GLN A 431 3.07 9.67 -32.47
N ILE A 432 3.89 10.72 -32.58
CA ILE A 432 4.68 11.25 -31.46
C ILE A 432 3.80 12.21 -30.65
N PRO A 433 3.73 12.07 -29.31
CA PRO A 433 3.00 13.00 -28.46
C PRO A 433 3.48 14.46 -28.58
N PRO A 434 2.59 15.46 -28.49
CA PRO A 434 2.98 16.88 -28.52
C PRO A 434 3.95 17.27 -27.39
N SER A 435 3.88 16.59 -26.24
CA SER A 435 4.77 16.75 -25.08
C SER A 435 6.24 16.44 -25.36
N CYS A 436 6.54 15.71 -26.43
CA CYS A 436 7.90 15.48 -26.92
C CYS A 436 8.51 16.67 -27.69
N CYS A 437 7.73 17.71 -28.02
CA CYS A 437 8.19 18.87 -28.77
C CYS A 437 8.29 20.09 -27.85
N ALA A 438 9.26 20.98 -28.11
CA ALA A 438 9.50 22.17 -27.28
C ALA A 438 8.52 23.33 -27.53
N ASP A 439 7.73 23.27 -28.60
CA ASP A 439 6.91 24.39 -29.08
C ASP A 439 5.41 24.06 -28.95
N ASP A 440 4.76 24.61 -27.91
CA ASP A 440 3.33 24.38 -27.58
C ASP A 440 2.36 24.90 -28.68
N MET A 441 2.85 25.62 -29.70
CA MET A 441 2.03 26.16 -30.79
C MET A 441 1.87 25.23 -32.01
N GLN A 442 2.57 24.10 -32.10
CA GLN A 442 2.41 23.15 -33.20
C GLN A 442 1.50 21.98 -32.82
N LYS A 443 0.33 21.91 -33.45
CA LYS A 443 -0.63 20.80 -33.34
C LYS A 443 -0.08 19.43 -33.76
N ILE A 444 1.10 19.38 -34.38
CA ILE A 444 1.71 18.17 -34.94
C ILE A 444 3.19 18.12 -34.53
N CYS A 445 3.56 17.12 -33.72
CA CYS A 445 4.94 16.86 -33.33
C CYS A 445 5.56 15.85 -34.32
N GLN A 446 6.67 16.23 -34.97
CA GLN A 446 7.43 15.36 -35.88
C GLN A 446 8.82 15.06 -35.31
N ILE A 447 9.45 13.99 -35.82
CA ILE A 447 10.80 13.56 -35.38
C ILE A 447 11.82 14.70 -35.48
N SER A 448 11.72 15.60 -36.46
CA SER A 448 12.64 16.72 -36.63
C SER A 448 12.58 17.75 -35.50
N ASN A 449 11.43 17.88 -34.84
CA ASN A 449 11.16 18.92 -33.83
C ASN A 449 11.02 18.33 -32.43
N ALA A 450 11.11 16.99 -32.30
CA ALA A 450 11.07 16.29 -31.03
C ALA A 450 12.42 16.34 -30.31
N TYR A 451 12.41 16.17 -28.99
CA TYR A 451 13.63 15.99 -28.23
C TYR A 451 14.39 14.75 -28.72
N ASN A 452 15.67 14.93 -29.07
CA ASN A 452 16.50 13.87 -29.64
C ASN A 452 16.98 12.84 -28.61
N GLU A 453 16.99 13.19 -27.32
CA GLU A 453 17.40 12.29 -26.24
C GLU A 453 16.22 11.50 -25.65
N GLY A 454 16.46 10.21 -25.41
CA GLY A 454 15.52 9.35 -24.70
C GLY A 454 15.38 9.69 -23.21
N CYS A 455 14.17 9.54 -22.68
CA CYS A 455 13.87 9.83 -21.28
C CYS A 455 14.63 8.92 -20.31
N PHE A 456 14.98 7.70 -20.71
CA PHE A 456 15.79 6.81 -19.89
C PHE A 456 17.17 7.38 -19.61
N SER A 457 17.86 7.91 -20.64
CA SER A 457 19.20 8.51 -20.48
C SER A 457 19.16 9.74 -19.56
N LYS A 458 18.18 10.62 -19.75
CA LYS A 458 17.98 11.79 -18.86
C LYS A 458 17.65 11.37 -17.42
N LEU A 459 16.82 10.35 -17.25
CA LEU A 459 16.45 9.82 -15.93
C LEU A 459 17.65 9.16 -15.26
N GLU A 460 18.42 8.34 -15.98
CA GLU A 460 19.65 7.71 -15.49
C GLU A 460 20.68 8.77 -15.08
N MET A 461 20.87 9.83 -15.88
CA MET A 461 21.73 10.96 -15.52
C MET A 461 21.24 11.69 -14.26
N ARG A 462 19.92 11.87 -14.11
CA ARG A 462 19.33 12.49 -12.91
C ARG A 462 19.53 11.62 -11.68
N VAL A 463 19.35 10.30 -11.83
CA VAL A 463 19.59 9.31 -10.77
C VAL A 463 21.06 9.26 -10.41
N GLN A 464 21.99 9.25 -11.36
CA GLN A 464 23.44 9.24 -11.11
C GLN A 464 23.91 10.52 -10.40
N ASN A 465 23.41 11.68 -10.83
CA ASN A 465 23.71 12.95 -10.14
C ASN A 465 23.16 12.95 -8.71
N GLY A 466 21.96 12.39 -8.49
CA GLY A 466 21.40 12.19 -7.15
C GLY A 466 22.17 11.15 -6.34
N ALA A 467 22.66 10.08 -6.97
CA ALA A 467 23.36 8.99 -6.32
C ALA A 467 24.66 9.48 -5.66
N THR A 468 25.39 10.41 -6.28
CA THR A 468 26.56 11.05 -5.66
C THR A 468 26.21 11.71 -4.32
N VAL A 469 25.07 12.41 -4.25
CA VAL A 469 24.59 13.03 -3.01
C VAL A 469 24.16 11.96 -2.00
N MET A 470 23.44 10.93 -2.44
CA MET A 470 22.97 9.84 -1.58
C MET A 470 24.15 9.04 -0.98
N ILE A 471 25.20 8.78 -1.75
CA ILE A 471 26.44 8.15 -1.26
C ILE A 471 27.08 9.02 -0.17
N GLY A 472 27.16 10.34 -0.40
CA GLY A 472 27.67 11.28 0.61
C GLY A 472 26.86 11.27 1.91
N VAL A 473 25.52 11.24 1.81
CA VAL A 473 24.62 11.12 2.97
C VAL A 473 24.81 9.78 3.68
N GLY A 474 24.89 8.67 2.96
CA GLY A 474 25.11 7.34 3.53
C GLY A 474 26.43 7.21 4.30
N ILE A 475 27.52 7.78 3.76
CA ILE A 475 28.80 7.84 4.48
C ILE A 475 28.68 8.68 5.75
N GLY A 476 27.95 9.80 5.70
CA GLY A 476 27.69 10.64 6.86
C GLY A 476 26.89 9.93 7.96
N ILE A 477 25.85 9.17 7.57
CA ILE A 477 25.04 8.37 8.49
C ILE A 477 25.90 7.28 9.13
N ALA A 478 26.61 6.48 8.34
CA ALA A 478 27.50 5.43 8.84
C ALA A 478 28.56 5.98 9.80
N PHE A 479 29.09 7.19 9.54
CA PHE A 479 30.01 7.85 10.45
C PHE A 479 29.33 8.24 11.78
N VAL A 480 28.12 8.79 11.74
CA VAL A 480 27.35 9.12 12.96
C VAL A 480 27.01 7.86 13.77
N GLU A 481 26.58 6.79 13.10
CA GLU A 481 26.27 5.50 13.74
C GLU A 481 27.51 4.89 14.39
N ALA A 482 28.65 4.88 13.69
CA ALA A 482 29.90 4.35 14.21
C ALA A 482 30.41 5.14 15.43
N ASN A 483 30.27 6.47 15.42
CA ASN A 483 30.67 7.32 16.56
C ASN A 483 29.68 7.28 17.73
N CYS A 484 28.42 6.89 17.51
CA CYS A 484 27.50 6.60 18.61
C CYS A 484 27.90 5.34 19.39
N ARG A 485 28.73 4.46 18.80
CA ARG A 485 29.16 3.19 19.40
C ARG A 485 30.44 3.30 20.24
N SER A 486 31.28 4.32 20.02
CA SER A 486 32.65 4.37 20.56
C SER A 486 32.78 4.74 22.05
N GLU A 487 31.68 4.91 22.80
CA GLU A 487 31.73 5.17 24.25
C GLU A 487 31.23 3.99 25.11
N VAL A 488 31.24 2.77 24.55
CA VAL A 488 30.96 1.51 25.28
C VAL A 488 32.13 0.52 25.10
N THR A 489 33.31 0.87 25.59
CA THR A 489 34.48 -0.02 25.77
C THR A 489 35.27 0.52 26.97
N GLU A 490 35.73 -0.22 27.98
CA GLU A 490 36.05 -1.64 28.13
C GLU A 490 36.15 -1.95 29.65
N VAL A 491 35.92 -3.19 30.07
CA VAL A 491 36.13 -3.68 31.43
C VAL A 491 37.64 -3.86 31.65
N GLY A 492 38.25 -3.02 32.49
CA GLY A 492 39.66 -3.17 32.89
C GLY A 492 39.79 -4.06 34.12
N GLU A 493 40.45 -5.20 33.98
CA GLU A 493 40.86 -6.08 35.07
C GLU A 493 41.97 -5.40 35.90
N VAL A 494 41.75 -5.21 37.21
CA VAL A 494 42.80 -4.77 38.16
C VAL A 494 42.89 -5.77 39.31
N ALA A 495 44.08 -6.34 39.45
CA ALA A 495 44.45 -7.27 40.50
C ALA A 495 44.44 -6.59 41.88
N SER A 496 43.37 -6.77 42.65
CA SER A 496 43.38 -6.97 44.12
C SER A 496 41.98 -6.84 44.72
N GLY A 497 41.34 -7.97 45.02
CA GLY A 497 40.66 -8.24 46.30
C GLY A 497 39.47 -7.43 46.81
N GLU A 498 38.99 -6.36 46.17
CA GLU A 498 37.81 -5.61 46.66
C GLU A 498 36.81 -5.29 45.55
N TRP A 499 35.60 -5.85 45.67
CA TRP A 499 34.47 -5.50 44.80
C TRP A 499 33.93 -4.11 45.17
N ARG A 500 34.40 -3.07 44.48
CA ARG A 500 33.77 -1.75 44.46
C ARG A 500 33.45 -1.35 43.03
N VAL A 501 32.17 -1.47 42.66
CA VAL A 501 31.63 -0.94 41.40
C VAL A 501 31.64 0.58 41.48
N PHE A 502 32.62 1.23 40.86
CA PHE A 502 32.56 2.67 40.57
C PHE A 502 32.11 2.87 39.12
N LEU A 503 30.81 3.07 38.92
CA LEU A 503 30.28 3.65 37.69
C LEU A 503 30.62 5.15 37.69
N ALA A 504 31.81 5.49 37.17
CA ALA A 504 32.14 6.88 36.89
C ALA A 504 31.49 7.29 35.56
N SER A 505 30.23 7.73 35.64
CA SER A 505 29.60 8.51 34.57
C SER A 505 30.31 9.88 34.48
N ARG A 506 31.27 10.03 33.56
CA ARG A 506 31.79 11.35 33.18
C ARG A 506 32.02 11.48 31.67
N ARG A 507 31.22 12.41 31.12
CA ARG A 507 31.36 13.22 29.90
C ARG A 507 30.86 12.62 28.58
N PHE A 508 29.58 12.88 28.32
CA PHE A 508 29.03 13.03 26.98
C PHE A 508 29.78 14.08 26.15
N CYS A 509 30.31 13.66 25.00
CA CYS A 509 30.64 14.44 23.79
C CYS A 509 31.07 15.90 24.00
N LEU A 510 32.38 16.12 24.15
CA LEU A 510 33.06 17.37 23.77
C LEU A 510 33.89 17.08 22.49
N PRO A 511 33.82 17.92 21.44
CA PRO A 511 34.78 17.82 20.35
C PRO A 511 36.15 18.27 20.88
N GLN A 512 37.19 17.48 20.64
CA GLN A 512 38.56 17.97 20.76
C GLN A 512 38.98 18.61 19.44
N HIS A 513 39.17 19.92 19.55
CA HIS A 513 39.68 20.92 18.59
C HIS A 513 38.77 21.37 17.45
#